data_AF-A0A5P8U169-F1
#
_entry.id   AF-A0A5P8U169-F1
#
_cell.length_a   1.000
_cell.length_b   1.000
_cell.length_c   1.000
_cell.angle_alpha   90.00
_cell.angle_beta   90.00
_cell.angle_gamma   90.00
#
_symmetry.space_group_name_H-M   'P 1'
#
loop_
_entity.id
_entity.type
_entity.pdbx_description
1 polymer ?
#
loop_
_entity_poly.entity_id
_entity_poly.type
_entity_poly.pdbx_seq_one_letter_code
_entity_poly.pdbx_strand_id
1 'polypeptide(L)'
;MWLLLVGVLSVISVTKACTPSITTVSGTHAPVTVCSGALIFADDFEEFDLEKWQHENTFAGGGNWEFQYYSNNRTNSFTHSGILFIRPSLTADQFGSAFLSRGHLNIEGGAPADRCTNPQWYGCERTGTVTHVLNPIKSARVRTVNSFSFRYGRVEVRAKMPAGDWLWPAIWLMPAFNSYGTWPSSGEIDLVESRGNRNMFHNGVHIGTQEAGSTLHYGPYPELNGWERAHWIRRNSAGYNSAFHRYQLEWTPDFLRFSIDDVELGRVTPGNGGFWEHGGFNRFPNLLNPWRYGTKMAPFDQKFYIIMNLAVGGTNGFFPDGVQNPVPKPWWNGSPAATTDFWNGQAGWLPTWNLNSNDGQDASLQVDYVRVWAL
;
A
#
# COMPACT_ATOMS: atom_id res chain seq x y z
N MET A 1 -73.17 3.22 11.22
CA MET A 1 -72.27 3.66 10.14
C MET A 1 -71.04 4.25 10.82
N TRP A 2 -69.93 3.52 10.81
CA TRP A 2 -68.72 3.83 11.59
C TRP A 2 -67.90 4.92 10.89
N LEU A 3 -67.57 5.99 11.61
CA LEU A 3 -66.64 7.03 11.16
C LEU A 3 -65.19 6.56 11.39
N LEU A 4 -64.47 6.32 10.30
CA LEU A 4 -63.03 6.07 10.30
C LEU A 4 -62.27 7.40 10.40
N LEU A 5 -61.64 7.64 11.55
CA LEU A 5 -60.61 8.67 11.72
C LEU A 5 -59.31 8.17 11.11
N VAL A 6 -58.92 8.75 9.97
CA VAL A 6 -57.60 8.53 9.37
C VAL A 6 -56.61 9.48 10.06
N GLY A 7 -55.82 8.93 10.99
CA GLY A 7 -54.70 9.64 11.59
C GLY A 7 -53.52 9.69 10.62
N VAL A 8 -53.16 10.89 10.17
CA VAL A 8 -51.94 11.12 9.38
C VAL A 8 -50.76 11.18 10.35
N LEU A 9 -49.98 10.10 10.41
CA LEU A 9 -48.68 10.07 11.09
C LEU A 9 -47.65 10.76 10.19
N SER A 10 -47.32 12.01 10.51
CA SER A 10 -46.19 12.73 9.93
C SER A 10 -44.89 12.17 10.53
N VAL A 11 -44.16 11.38 9.74
CA VAL A 11 -42.80 10.95 10.07
C VAL A 11 -41.87 12.15 9.87
N ILE A 12 -41.56 12.86 10.94
CA ILE A 12 -40.54 13.91 10.93
C ILE A 12 -39.19 13.22 10.80
N SER A 13 -38.65 13.20 9.58
CA SER A 13 -37.24 12.84 9.35
C SER A 13 -36.38 13.96 9.94
N VAL A 14 -35.82 13.71 11.13
CA VAL A 14 -34.81 14.60 11.71
C VAL A 14 -33.54 14.41 10.90
N THR A 15 -33.33 15.26 9.90
CA THR A 15 -32.03 15.38 9.24
C THR A 15 -31.02 15.77 10.31
N LYS A 16 -30.11 14.85 10.66
CA LYS A 16 -29.04 15.12 11.63
C LYS A 16 -28.25 16.34 11.11
N ALA A 17 -28.31 17.45 11.84
CA ALA A 17 -27.61 18.66 11.43
C ALA A 17 -26.11 18.37 11.30
N CYS A 18 -25.50 18.81 10.19
CA CYS A 18 -24.10 18.59 9.92
C CYS A 18 -23.24 19.41 10.91
N THR A 19 -22.56 18.72 11.83
CA THR A 19 -21.49 19.33 12.62
C THR A 19 -20.23 19.39 11.75
N PRO A 20 -19.64 20.57 11.49
CA PRO A 20 -18.43 20.68 10.68
C PRO A 20 -17.29 19.82 11.25
N SER A 21 -16.62 19.04 10.39
CA SER A 21 -15.45 18.25 10.77
C SER A 21 -14.15 19.04 10.66
N ILE A 22 -13.14 18.64 11.43
CA ILE A 22 -11.74 19.06 11.26
C ILE A 22 -11.04 18.35 10.08
N THR A 23 -11.63 17.26 9.59
CA THR A 23 -11.13 16.51 8.43
C THR A 23 -11.21 17.39 7.19
N THR A 24 -10.13 17.44 6.43
CA THR A 24 -10.11 18.11 5.12
C THR A 24 -9.91 17.10 4.02
N VAL A 25 -10.51 17.34 2.86
CA VAL A 25 -10.51 16.42 1.70
C VAL A 25 -10.20 17.18 0.40
N SER A 26 -9.78 16.47 -0.65
CA SER A 26 -9.65 16.99 -2.01
C SER A 26 -9.66 15.86 -3.05
N GLY A 27 -9.97 16.21 -4.29
CA GLY A 27 -10.07 15.27 -5.41
C GLY A 27 -11.48 15.23 -6.00
N THR A 28 -11.65 14.57 -7.14
CA THR A 28 -12.93 14.53 -7.87
C THR A 28 -14.05 13.81 -7.11
N HIS A 29 -13.70 12.92 -6.17
CA HIS A 29 -14.61 12.14 -5.34
C HIS A 29 -14.66 12.62 -3.88
N ALA A 30 -14.06 13.78 -3.58
CA ALA A 30 -14.16 14.38 -2.26
C ALA A 30 -15.55 15.02 -2.06
N PRO A 31 -16.22 14.80 -0.92
CA PRO A 31 -17.51 15.43 -0.65
C PRO A 31 -17.36 16.94 -0.50
N VAL A 32 -18.37 17.69 -0.98
CA VAL A 32 -18.42 19.15 -0.88
C VAL A 32 -18.55 19.61 0.58
N THR A 33 -19.27 18.85 1.41
CA THR A 33 -19.47 19.13 2.83
C THR A 33 -18.98 17.94 3.66
N VAL A 34 -18.13 18.23 4.65
CA VAL A 34 -17.54 17.21 5.54
C VAL A 34 -18.14 17.36 6.93
N CYS A 35 -19.02 16.43 7.30
CA CYS A 35 -19.63 16.38 8.62
C CYS A 35 -18.88 15.41 9.53
N SER A 36 -18.69 15.76 10.81
CA SER A 36 -18.05 14.88 11.80
C SER A 36 -18.75 13.53 11.87
N GLY A 37 -17.96 12.45 11.81
CA GLY A 37 -18.43 11.07 11.80
C GLY A 37 -19.02 10.56 10.48
N ALA A 38 -19.14 11.40 9.44
CA ALA A 38 -19.66 10.96 8.14
C ALA A 38 -18.67 10.03 7.41
N LEU A 39 -19.21 9.05 6.68
CA LEU A 39 -18.45 8.29 5.67
C LEU A 39 -18.20 9.23 4.48
N ILE A 40 -16.92 9.51 4.20
CA ILE A 40 -16.50 10.53 3.21
C ILE A 40 -15.83 9.93 1.98
N PHE A 41 -15.45 8.66 2.04
CA PHE A 41 -15.01 7.87 0.90
C PHE A 41 -15.30 6.40 1.18
N ALA A 42 -15.81 5.71 0.17
CA ALA A 42 -16.04 4.27 0.24
C ALA A 42 -15.89 3.62 -1.14
N ASP A 43 -15.36 2.41 -1.12
CA ASP A 43 -15.43 1.49 -2.24
C ASP A 43 -15.64 0.07 -1.72
N ASP A 44 -16.70 -0.58 -2.19
CA ASP A 44 -17.07 -1.96 -1.88
C ASP A 44 -16.75 -2.90 -3.08
N PHE A 45 -16.06 -2.39 -4.11
CA PHE A 45 -15.50 -3.15 -5.23
C PHE A 45 -16.50 -4.05 -6.00
N GLU A 46 -17.77 -3.63 -6.06
CA GLU A 46 -18.77 -4.22 -6.96
C GLU A 46 -18.30 -4.15 -8.43
N GLU A 47 -17.61 -3.06 -8.78
CA GLU A 47 -16.86 -2.88 -10.02
C GLU A 47 -15.50 -2.24 -9.76
N PHE A 48 -14.60 -2.33 -10.75
CA PHE A 48 -13.32 -1.64 -10.66
C PHE A 48 -13.45 -0.21 -11.22
N ASP A 49 -13.82 0.72 -10.35
CA ASP A 49 -14.02 2.14 -10.67
C ASP A 49 -12.68 2.86 -10.96
N LEU A 50 -12.43 3.15 -12.23
CA LEU A 50 -11.24 3.86 -12.69
C LEU A 50 -11.30 5.38 -12.48
N GLU A 51 -12.45 5.94 -12.11
CA GLU A 51 -12.55 7.34 -11.70
C GLU A 51 -12.09 7.52 -10.24
N LYS A 52 -12.23 6.48 -9.42
CA LYS A 52 -11.65 6.42 -8.07
C LYS A 52 -10.20 5.96 -8.05
N TRP A 53 -9.84 4.95 -8.84
CA TRP A 53 -8.53 4.31 -8.74
C TRP A 53 -7.73 4.47 -10.02
N GLN A 54 -6.62 5.18 -9.93
CA GLN A 54 -5.63 5.27 -11.01
C GLN A 54 -4.56 4.18 -10.82
N HIS A 55 -4.22 3.45 -11.88
CA HIS A 55 -3.05 2.57 -11.88
C HIS A 55 -1.73 3.35 -11.97
N GLU A 56 -0.72 2.88 -11.26
CA GLU A 56 0.67 3.19 -11.60
C GLU A 56 1.16 2.25 -12.71
N ASN A 57 1.78 2.84 -13.74
CA ASN A 57 2.43 2.14 -14.84
C ASN A 57 3.93 2.44 -14.77
N THR A 58 4.72 1.53 -14.19
CA THR A 58 6.16 1.75 -13.99
C THR A 58 6.94 0.48 -13.64
N PHE A 59 8.21 0.43 -14.04
CA PHE A 59 9.24 -0.51 -13.56
C PHE A 59 10.01 -0.01 -12.32
N ALA A 60 9.78 1.23 -11.88
CA ALA A 60 10.60 1.92 -10.88
C ALA A 60 10.76 1.15 -9.55
N GLY A 61 9.73 0.41 -9.14
CA GLY A 61 9.74 -0.37 -7.89
C GLY A 61 9.94 0.50 -6.64
N GLY A 62 9.63 1.81 -6.70
CA GLY A 62 9.74 2.73 -5.55
C GLY A 62 11.15 2.89 -4.97
N GLY A 63 12.21 2.55 -5.71
CA GLY A 63 13.59 2.53 -5.19
C GLY A 63 13.97 1.24 -4.45
N ASN A 64 13.04 0.28 -4.29
CA ASN A 64 13.29 -1.01 -3.63
C ASN A 64 13.88 -2.08 -4.58
N TRP A 65 14.02 -1.74 -5.87
CA TRP A 65 14.45 -2.65 -6.95
C TRP A 65 13.63 -3.96 -7.00
N GLU A 66 12.31 -3.81 -6.86
CA GLU A 66 11.33 -4.89 -6.89
C GLU A 66 11.33 -5.61 -8.27
N PHE A 67 10.97 -6.89 -8.29
CA PHE A 67 11.14 -7.77 -9.47
C PHE A 67 9.93 -7.79 -10.40
N GLN A 68 8.85 -7.12 -10.03
CA GLN A 68 7.69 -6.89 -10.88
C GLN A 68 7.74 -5.51 -11.54
N TYR A 69 6.95 -5.33 -12.58
CA TYR A 69 6.52 -4.00 -13.01
C TYR A 69 5.01 -3.88 -12.87
N TYR A 70 4.56 -2.64 -12.62
CA TYR A 70 3.14 -2.34 -12.48
C TYR A 70 2.57 -1.91 -13.82
N SER A 71 1.38 -2.42 -14.12
CA SER A 71 0.64 -2.03 -15.31
C SER A 71 -0.86 -2.12 -15.10
N ASN A 72 -1.62 -1.34 -15.85
CA ASN A 72 -3.07 -1.46 -15.92
C ASN A 72 -3.48 -2.68 -16.77
N ASN A 73 -3.46 -3.87 -16.17
CA ASN A 73 -3.89 -5.11 -16.82
C ASN A 73 -4.93 -5.86 -15.97
N ARG A 74 -5.99 -6.35 -16.61
CA ARG A 74 -7.08 -7.09 -15.95
C ARG A 74 -6.70 -8.51 -15.53
N THR A 75 -5.58 -9.05 -15.99
CA THR A 75 -4.99 -10.27 -15.39
C THR A 75 -4.34 -10.01 -14.04
N ASN A 76 -4.01 -8.75 -13.74
CA ASN A 76 -3.30 -8.35 -12.52
C ASN A 76 -4.15 -7.53 -11.55
N SER A 77 -5.21 -6.89 -12.03
CA SER A 77 -6.14 -6.13 -11.17
C SER A 77 -7.55 -6.17 -11.73
N PHE A 78 -8.47 -6.73 -10.97
CA PHE A 78 -9.87 -6.93 -11.36
C PHE A 78 -10.76 -7.07 -10.13
N THR A 79 -12.05 -6.78 -10.28
CA THR A 79 -13.03 -7.07 -9.24
C THR A 79 -13.83 -8.32 -9.59
N HIS A 80 -14.20 -9.10 -8.58
CA HIS A 80 -15.09 -10.23 -8.73
C HIS A 80 -15.84 -10.47 -7.41
N SER A 81 -17.18 -10.53 -7.48
CA SER A 81 -18.04 -10.77 -6.32
C SER A 81 -17.77 -9.81 -5.13
N GLY A 82 -17.67 -8.51 -5.42
CA GLY A 82 -17.43 -7.47 -4.40
C GLY A 82 -16.01 -7.43 -3.83
N ILE A 83 -15.05 -8.14 -4.42
CA ILE A 83 -13.65 -8.16 -3.98
C ILE A 83 -12.74 -7.65 -5.10
N LEU A 84 -11.86 -6.70 -4.79
CA LEU A 84 -10.73 -6.36 -5.64
C LEU A 84 -9.60 -7.38 -5.44
N PHE A 85 -9.11 -7.93 -6.54
CA PHE A 85 -7.94 -8.80 -6.59
C PHE A 85 -6.78 -8.04 -7.22
N ILE A 86 -5.62 -8.03 -6.54
CA ILE A 86 -4.33 -7.65 -7.12
C ILE A 86 -3.47 -8.91 -7.18
N ARG A 87 -3.27 -9.43 -8.40
CA ARG A 87 -2.68 -10.75 -8.68
C ARG A 87 -1.36 -10.62 -9.44
N PRO A 88 -0.31 -11.36 -9.07
CA PRO A 88 0.93 -11.42 -9.84
C PRO A 88 0.80 -12.41 -11.01
N SER A 89 1.48 -12.12 -12.12
CA SER A 89 1.57 -13.02 -13.28
C SER A 89 2.95 -12.95 -13.90
N LEU A 90 3.36 -13.90 -14.74
CA LEU A 90 4.68 -13.84 -15.36
C LEU A 90 4.67 -12.92 -16.59
N THR A 91 5.72 -12.12 -16.72
CA THR A 91 6.02 -11.39 -17.96
C THR A 91 6.25 -12.38 -19.11
N ALA A 92 6.85 -13.53 -18.81
CA ALA A 92 7.09 -14.61 -19.77
C ALA A 92 5.81 -15.26 -20.33
N ASP A 93 4.67 -15.20 -19.64
CA ASP A 93 3.41 -15.72 -20.18
C ASP A 93 2.94 -14.93 -21.41
N GLN A 94 3.29 -13.64 -21.47
CA GLN A 94 2.92 -12.76 -22.58
C GLN A 94 3.99 -12.74 -23.68
N PHE A 95 5.27 -12.71 -23.30
CA PHE A 95 6.37 -12.46 -24.24
C PHE A 95 7.30 -13.66 -24.48
N GLY A 96 7.13 -14.75 -23.72
CA GLY A 96 8.01 -15.90 -23.69
C GLY A 96 9.27 -15.68 -22.84
N SER A 97 9.81 -16.75 -22.25
CA SER A 97 10.98 -16.67 -21.35
C SER A 97 12.23 -16.09 -22.02
N ALA A 98 12.42 -16.37 -23.32
CA ALA A 98 13.56 -15.83 -24.07
C ALA A 98 13.48 -14.31 -24.28
N PHE A 99 12.33 -13.67 -24.08
CA PHE A 99 12.19 -12.22 -24.15
C PHE A 99 12.81 -11.54 -22.93
N LEU A 100 12.77 -12.17 -21.76
CA LEU A 100 13.31 -11.57 -20.54
C LEU A 100 14.80 -11.24 -20.63
N SER A 101 15.57 -11.99 -21.42
CA SER A 101 17.03 -11.85 -21.52
C SER A 101 17.53 -11.09 -22.75
N ARG A 102 16.64 -10.60 -23.62
CA ARG A 102 17.03 -9.87 -24.86
C ARG A 102 15.98 -8.89 -25.38
N GLY A 103 14.79 -8.91 -24.82
CA GLY A 103 13.67 -8.09 -25.22
C GLY A 103 13.85 -6.66 -24.73
N HIS A 104 13.27 -5.73 -25.49
CA HIS A 104 13.10 -4.35 -25.08
C HIS A 104 11.62 -4.14 -24.82
N LEU A 105 11.28 -3.63 -23.64
CA LEU A 105 9.91 -3.36 -23.24
C LEU A 105 9.78 -1.89 -22.84
N ASN A 106 8.98 -1.15 -23.61
CA ASN A 106 8.58 0.21 -23.33
C ASN A 106 7.08 0.20 -22.95
N ILE A 107 6.77 0.75 -21.78
CA ILE A 107 5.40 0.84 -21.24
C ILE A 107 4.86 2.27 -21.29
N GLU A 108 5.56 3.20 -21.94
CA GLU A 108 4.98 4.48 -22.34
C GLU A 108 3.94 4.20 -23.43
N GLY A 109 2.68 4.18 -23.05
CA GLY A 109 1.58 3.92 -23.97
C GLY A 109 1.29 5.10 -24.90
N GLY A 110 0.50 4.82 -25.94
CA GLY A 110 0.15 5.80 -26.97
C GLY A 110 -0.97 6.77 -26.59
N ALA A 111 -1.62 6.58 -25.43
CA ALA A 111 -2.75 7.37 -24.97
C ALA A 111 -2.51 7.92 -23.55
N PRO A 112 -3.17 9.03 -23.16
CA PRO A 112 -3.04 9.58 -21.80
C PRO A 112 -3.30 8.57 -20.68
N ALA A 113 -4.20 7.60 -20.89
CA ALA A 113 -4.54 6.57 -19.92
C ALA A 113 -3.43 5.50 -19.73
N ASP A 114 -2.54 5.37 -20.71
CA ASP A 114 -1.50 4.33 -20.75
C ASP A 114 -0.09 4.91 -20.50
N ARG A 115 -0.01 6.17 -20.09
CA ARG A 115 1.28 6.82 -19.82
C ARG A 115 2.00 6.14 -18.67
N CYS A 116 3.32 6.08 -18.79
CA CYS A 116 4.18 5.73 -17.69
C CYS A 116 4.05 6.79 -16.59
N THR A 117 3.78 6.35 -15.36
CA THR A 117 3.50 7.27 -14.25
C THR A 117 4.74 7.63 -13.44
N ASN A 118 5.85 6.90 -13.63
CA ASN A 118 7.11 7.18 -12.96
C ASN A 118 8.32 6.75 -13.82
N PRO A 119 9.09 7.68 -14.38
CA PRO A 119 10.27 7.39 -15.21
C PRO A 119 11.54 7.09 -14.41
N GLN A 120 11.56 7.31 -13.10
CA GLN A 120 12.76 7.08 -12.28
C GLN A 120 13.22 5.61 -12.36
N TRP A 121 14.54 5.41 -12.26
CA TRP A 121 15.19 4.10 -12.32
C TRP A 121 14.78 3.27 -13.54
N TYR A 122 14.79 3.90 -14.72
CA TYR A 122 14.37 3.25 -15.97
C TYR A 122 12.92 2.73 -15.86
N GLY A 123 12.05 3.59 -15.33
CA GLY A 123 10.69 3.22 -14.93
C GLY A 123 9.72 3.07 -16.10
N CYS A 124 10.05 3.60 -17.29
CA CYS A 124 9.16 3.56 -18.46
C CYS A 124 9.62 2.61 -19.56
N GLU A 125 10.91 2.29 -19.60
CA GLU A 125 11.45 1.33 -20.56
C GLU A 125 12.66 0.61 -19.99
N ARG A 126 12.80 -0.66 -20.32
CA ARG A 126 13.97 -1.48 -19.97
C ARG A 126 14.31 -2.43 -21.12
N THR A 127 15.58 -2.80 -21.19
CA THR A 127 16.07 -3.85 -22.08
C THR A 127 16.65 -4.98 -21.25
N GLY A 128 16.13 -6.18 -21.46
CA GLY A 128 16.63 -7.39 -20.84
C GLY A 128 17.96 -7.80 -21.45
N THR A 129 18.83 -8.36 -20.62
CA THR A 129 20.10 -8.95 -21.01
C THR A 129 20.24 -10.32 -20.36
N VAL A 130 21.21 -11.11 -20.82
CA VAL A 130 21.50 -12.43 -20.23
C VAL A 130 21.92 -12.36 -18.76
N THR A 131 22.46 -11.22 -18.32
CA THR A 131 22.88 -11.00 -16.93
C THR A 131 21.83 -10.27 -16.10
N HIS A 132 21.05 -9.39 -16.72
CA HIS A 132 19.98 -8.60 -16.07
C HIS A 132 18.70 -8.77 -16.87
N VAL A 133 17.90 -9.75 -16.49
CA VAL A 133 16.61 -9.97 -17.13
C VAL A 133 15.67 -8.80 -16.89
N LEU A 134 14.74 -8.56 -17.81
CA LEU A 134 13.57 -7.71 -17.55
C LEU A 134 12.84 -8.22 -16.31
N ASN A 135 12.12 -7.33 -15.63
CA ASN A 135 11.24 -7.66 -14.50
C ASN A 135 10.38 -8.89 -14.87
N PRO A 136 10.64 -10.06 -14.26
CA PRO A 136 10.01 -11.31 -14.68
C PRO A 136 8.53 -11.38 -14.31
N ILE A 137 8.06 -10.48 -13.44
CA ILE A 137 6.70 -10.45 -12.92
C ILE A 137 5.96 -9.20 -13.40
N LYS A 138 4.66 -9.36 -13.64
CA LYS A 138 3.69 -8.27 -13.77
C LYS A 138 2.80 -8.25 -12.53
N SER A 139 2.48 -7.06 -12.06
CA SER A 139 1.54 -6.84 -10.97
C SER A 139 0.76 -5.54 -11.17
N ALA A 140 -0.02 -5.12 -10.19
CA ALA A 140 -0.70 -3.84 -10.18
C ALA A 140 -0.48 -3.06 -8.88
N ARG A 141 -0.51 -1.74 -9.02
CA ARG A 141 -0.51 -0.74 -7.95
C ARG A 141 -1.54 0.31 -8.33
N VAL A 142 -2.46 0.59 -7.41
CA VAL A 142 -3.59 1.49 -7.65
C VAL A 142 -3.64 2.56 -6.58
N ARG A 143 -4.05 3.77 -6.93
CA ARG A 143 -4.01 4.94 -6.05
C ARG A 143 -5.16 5.91 -6.27
N THR A 144 -5.56 6.61 -5.21
CA THR A 144 -6.61 7.65 -5.25
C THR A 144 -6.08 9.06 -5.52
N VAL A 145 -4.85 9.20 -6.05
CA VAL A 145 -4.09 10.47 -6.11
C VAL A 145 -4.87 11.67 -6.69
N ASN A 146 -5.75 11.44 -7.68
CA ASN A 146 -6.57 12.49 -8.30
C ASN A 146 -8.00 12.55 -7.76
N SER A 147 -8.49 11.44 -7.21
CA SER A 147 -9.90 11.24 -6.86
C SER A 147 -10.18 11.58 -5.40
N PHE A 148 -9.30 11.18 -4.50
CA PHE A 148 -9.51 11.34 -3.06
C PHE A 148 -8.18 11.40 -2.30
N SER A 149 -7.97 12.51 -1.60
CA SER A 149 -6.96 12.70 -0.57
C SER A 149 -7.58 13.38 0.64
N PHE A 150 -7.13 13.04 1.83
CA PHE A 150 -7.71 13.55 3.07
C PHE A 150 -6.65 13.80 4.14
N ARG A 151 -6.97 14.68 5.08
CA ARG A 151 -6.20 14.91 6.30
C ARG A 151 -7.10 14.76 7.51
N TYR A 152 -6.65 13.93 8.43
CA TYR A 152 -7.37 13.50 9.63
C TYR A 152 -8.64 12.70 9.31
N GLY A 153 -8.89 11.64 10.07
CA GLY A 153 -10.00 10.73 9.81
C GLY A 153 -9.75 9.37 10.44
N ARG A 154 -10.72 8.48 10.22
CA ARG A 154 -10.54 7.05 10.44
C ARG A 154 -10.52 6.36 9.08
N VAL A 155 -9.50 5.54 8.84
CA VAL A 155 -9.41 4.66 7.67
C VAL A 155 -9.64 3.23 8.14
N GLU A 156 -10.41 2.49 7.37
CA GLU A 156 -10.49 1.05 7.50
C GLU A 156 -10.44 0.41 6.12
N VAL A 157 -9.52 -0.54 5.96
CA VAL A 157 -9.46 -1.39 4.77
C VAL A 157 -9.61 -2.84 5.23
N ARG A 158 -10.63 -3.52 4.72
CA ARG A 158 -10.80 -4.96 4.98
C ARG A 158 -10.16 -5.73 3.85
N ALA A 159 -9.11 -6.48 4.16
CA ALA A 159 -8.34 -7.21 3.16
C ALA A 159 -7.84 -8.55 3.70
N LYS A 160 -7.54 -9.48 2.79
CA LYS A 160 -6.83 -10.73 3.06
C LYS A 160 -5.50 -10.69 2.32
N MET A 161 -4.41 -10.92 3.05
CA MET A 161 -3.06 -10.89 2.48
C MET A 161 -2.82 -12.11 1.57
N PRO A 162 -2.04 -11.97 0.49
CA PRO A 162 -1.64 -13.10 -0.34
C PRO A 162 -0.71 -14.06 0.40
N ALA A 163 -0.64 -15.30 -0.08
CA ALA A 163 0.31 -16.31 0.30
C ALA A 163 1.00 -16.93 -0.92
N GLY A 164 2.32 -16.86 -0.92
CA GLY A 164 3.22 -17.25 -1.99
C GLY A 164 4.60 -16.67 -1.69
N ASP A 165 5.64 -17.44 -1.98
CA ASP A 165 7.00 -17.02 -1.63
C ASP A 165 7.37 -15.72 -2.35
N TRP A 166 7.98 -14.80 -1.60
CA TRP A 166 8.52 -13.52 -2.09
C TRP A 166 7.47 -12.49 -2.51
N LEU A 167 6.19 -12.70 -2.17
CA LEU A 167 5.13 -11.70 -2.35
C LEU A 167 5.18 -10.65 -1.23
N TRP A 168 4.99 -9.39 -1.59
CA TRP A 168 5.02 -8.22 -0.70
C TRP A 168 3.76 -7.36 -0.93
N PRO A 169 2.64 -7.69 -0.27
CA PRO A 169 1.45 -6.84 -0.25
C PRO A 169 1.65 -5.58 0.57
N ALA A 170 1.07 -4.46 0.12
CA ALA A 170 1.01 -3.22 0.88
C ALA A 170 -0.31 -2.46 0.68
N ILE A 171 -0.82 -1.88 1.77
CA ILE A 171 -1.85 -0.85 1.77
C ILE A 171 -1.28 0.33 2.55
N TRP A 172 -1.20 1.49 1.92
CA TRP A 172 -0.40 2.60 2.42
C TRP A 172 -0.89 3.91 1.84
N LEU A 173 -0.33 5.01 2.31
CA LEU A 173 -0.73 6.35 1.90
C LEU A 173 0.49 7.24 1.66
N MET A 174 0.37 8.09 0.64
CA MET A 174 1.38 9.07 0.26
C MET A 174 0.80 10.49 0.24
N PRO A 175 1.60 11.54 0.47
CA PRO A 175 1.12 12.91 0.49
C PRO A 175 0.67 13.34 -0.91
N ALA A 176 -0.45 14.06 -0.99
CA ALA A 176 -0.95 14.62 -2.25
C ALA A 176 0.03 15.66 -2.84
N PHE A 177 0.82 16.31 -1.98
CA PHE A 177 1.85 17.26 -2.36
C PHE A 177 3.09 17.10 -1.48
N ASN A 178 4.26 17.31 -2.07
CA ASN A 178 5.55 17.32 -1.36
C ASN A 178 5.79 18.64 -0.60
N SER A 179 4.89 18.98 0.35
CA SER A 179 4.87 20.27 1.05
C SER A 179 6.13 20.56 1.88
N TYR A 180 6.87 19.52 2.27
CA TYR A 180 8.08 19.62 3.08
C TYR A 180 9.33 19.11 2.37
N GLY A 181 9.24 18.85 1.06
CA GLY A 181 10.32 18.26 0.26
C GLY A 181 10.05 16.81 -0.15
N THR A 182 11.01 16.21 -0.84
CA THR A 182 10.92 14.82 -1.31
C THR A 182 10.86 13.83 -0.14
N TRP A 183 10.52 12.58 -0.42
CA TRP A 183 10.49 11.52 0.58
C TRP A 183 11.82 11.44 1.37
N PRO A 184 11.79 11.23 2.70
CA PRO A 184 10.62 11.03 3.56
C PRO A 184 10.10 12.34 4.19
N SER A 185 10.55 13.51 3.73
CA SER A 185 10.25 14.81 4.38
C SER A 185 8.78 15.18 4.36
N SER A 186 8.03 14.73 3.35
CA SER A 186 6.57 14.91 3.27
C SER A 186 5.76 13.73 3.80
N GLY A 187 6.42 12.71 4.36
CA GLY A 187 5.80 11.58 5.04
C GLY A 187 5.37 10.42 4.12
N GLU A 188 5.18 9.27 4.75
CA GLU A 188 4.54 8.05 4.21
C GLU A 188 3.83 7.35 5.38
N ILE A 189 2.65 6.79 5.13
CA ILE A 189 1.86 6.07 6.14
C ILE A 189 1.57 4.66 5.63
N ASP A 190 2.27 3.67 6.16
CA ASP A 190 2.06 2.27 5.82
C ASP A 190 1.01 1.69 6.76
N LEU A 191 -0.22 1.60 6.27
CA LEU A 191 -1.34 1.01 7.02
C LEU A 191 -1.06 -0.47 7.29
N VAL A 192 -0.60 -1.19 6.28
CA VAL A 192 -0.08 -2.55 6.45
C VAL A 192 0.90 -2.94 5.34
N GLU A 193 1.99 -3.58 5.76
CA GLU A 193 2.87 -4.39 4.92
C GLU A 193 3.00 -5.81 5.51
N SER A 194 3.15 -6.82 4.65
CA SER A 194 3.33 -8.21 5.06
C SER A 194 4.17 -8.98 4.03
N ARG A 195 4.49 -10.25 4.33
CA ARG A 195 5.21 -11.17 3.44
C ARG A 195 4.33 -12.37 3.14
N GLY A 196 4.28 -12.79 1.88
CA GLY A 196 3.47 -13.94 1.46
C GLY A 196 4.06 -15.32 1.79
N ASN A 197 5.32 -15.38 2.26
CA ASN A 197 5.97 -16.66 2.55
C ASN A 197 5.28 -17.39 3.73
N ARG A 198 4.80 -18.62 3.51
CA ARG A 198 4.05 -19.36 4.53
C ARG A 198 4.91 -19.84 5.70
N ASN A 199 6.20 -20.07 5.46
CA ASN A 199 7.12 -20.69 6.44
C ASN A 199 8.49 -20.00 6.44
N MET A 200 8.48 -18.66 6.47
CA MET A 200 9.71 -17.86 6.50
C MET A 200 10.08 -17.47 7.93
N PHE A 201 11.28 -17.86 8.34
CA PHE A 201 11.82 -17.58 9.66
C PHE A 201 13.13 -16.80 9.57
N HIS A 202 13.34 -15.88 10.50
CA HIS A 202 14.60 -15.19 10.72
C HIS A 202 14.92 -15.22 12.21
N ASN A 203 16.10 -15.74 12.57
CA ASN A 203 16.52 -15.92 13.97
C ASN A 203 15.47 -16.64 14.85
N GLY A 204 14.81 -17.67 14.28
CA GLY A 204 13.78 -18.46 14.97
C GLY A 204 12.40 -17.82 15.04
N VAL A 205 12.22 -16.61 14.51
CA VAL A 205 10.94 -15.89 14.49
C VAL A 205 10.28 -16.03 13.12
N HIS A 206 8.99 -16.37 13.08
CA HIS A 206 8.21 -16.37 11.83
C HIS A 206 7.94 -14.92 11.40
N ILE A 207 8.42 -14.56 10.20
CA ILE A 207 8.32 -13.21 9.62
C ILE A 207 7.54 -13.19 8.29
N GLY A 208 6.95 -14.33 7.94
CA GLY A 208 6.15 -14.53 6.72
C GLY A 208 4.70 -14.09 6.89
N THR A 209 3.74 -14.92 6.44
CA THR A 209 2.31 -14.59 6.47
C THR A 209 1.72 -14.39 7.87
N GLN A 210 2.44 -14.79 8.93
CA GLN A 210 2.03 -14.56 10.31
C GLN A 210 2.33 -13.15 10.80
N GLU A 211 3.06 -12.35 10.04
CA GLU A 211 3.51 -11.02 10.43
C GLU A 211 2.85 -9.93 9.57
N ALA A 212 2.35 -8.88 10.20
CA ALA A 212 1.92 -7.64 9.56
C ALA A 212 2.53 -6.46 10.30
N GLY A 213 3.04 -5.49 9.56
CA GLY A 213 3.65 -4.28 10.10
C GLY A 213 2.91 -3.03 9.67
N SER A 214 2.91 -2.01 10.53
CA SER A 214 2.52 -0.65 10.17
C SER A 214 3.66 0.30 10.48
N THR A 215 3.87 1.29 9.62
CA THR A 215 5.04 2.17 9.68
C THR A 215 4.64 3.61 9.36
N LEU A 216 5.35 4.57 9.96
CA LEU A 216 5.39 5.94 9.49
C LEU A 216 6.81 6.26 9.03
N HIS A 217 7.00 6.63 7.76
CA HIS A 217 8.27 7.22 7.33
C HIS A 217 8.21 8.73 7.42
N TYR A 218 9.21 9.32 8.07
CA TYR A 218 9.34 10.76 8.28
C TYR A 218 10.80 11.07 8.61
N GLY A 219 11.32 12.16 8.06
CA GLY A 219 12.70 12.59 8.29
C GLY A 219 13.10 13.64 7.27
N PRO A 220 14.20 14.37 7.46
CA PRO A 220 14.57 15.47 6.57
C PRO A 220 15.10 15.04 5.19
N TYR A 221 15.53 13.79 5.05
CA TYR A 221 16.03 13.17 3.80
C TYR A 221 16.17 11.64 3.99
N PRO A 222 16.33 10.84 2.92
CA PRO A 222 16.32 9.38 2.97
C PRO A 222 17.26 8.74 3.99
N GLU A 223 18.50 9.23 4.10
CA GLU A 223 19.53 8.70 5.01
C GLU A 223 19.23 8.97 6.49
N LEU A 224 18.25 9.84 6.78
CA LEU A 224 17.81 10.16 8.14
C LEU A 224 16.31 9.93 8.31
N ASN A 225 15.83 8.81 7.80
CA ASN A 225 14.46 8.35 8.01
C ASN A 225 14.24 7.85 9.45
N GLY A 226 13.23 8.39 10.13
CA GLY A 226 12.88 8.12 11.53
C GLY A 226 11.93 6.95 11.77
N TRP A 227 11.69 6.14 10.73
CA TRP A 227 10.70 5.05 10.74
C TRP A 227 10.86 4.05 11.88
N GLU A 228 12.09 3.76 12.32
CA GLU A 228 12.37 2.82 13.42
C GLU A 228 11.65 3.20 14.74
N ARG A 229 11.33 4.48 14.92
CA ARG A 229 10.61 5.01 16.09
C ARG A 229 9.10 5.06 15.92
N ALA A 230 8.59 4.59 14.78
CA ALA A 230 7.18 4.58 14.42
C ALA A 230 6.86 3.35 13.57
N HIS A 231 7.43 2.20 13.93
CA HIS A 231 7.19 0.92 13.31
C HIS A 231 6.73 -0.09 14.36
N TRP A 232 5.72 -0.87 14.00
CA TRP A 232 5.16 -1.88 14.89
C TRP A 232 4.79 -3.13 14.11
N ILE A 233 4.90 -4.27 14.77
CA ILE A 233 4.65 -5.59 14.20
C ILE A 233 3.62 -6.31 15.06
N ARG A 234 2.63 -6.93 14.41
CA ARG A 234 1.73 -7.87 15.07
C ARG A 234 1.82 -9.24 14.43
N ARG A 235 1.90 -10.26 15.28
CA ARG A 235 1.89 -11.66 14.85
C ARG A 235 0.52 -12.31 15.08
N ASN A 236 0.10 -13.09 14.09
CA ASN A 236 -1.10 -13.93 14.12
C ASN A 236 -0.71 -15.34 13.68
N SER A 237 -0.82 -16.33 14.58
CA SER A 237 -0.44 -17.72 14.28
C SER A 237 -1.27 -18.36 13.17
N ALA A 238 -2.52 -17.92 12.96
CA ALA A 238 -3.34 -18.35 11.84
C ALA A 238 -2.88 -17.76 10.50
N GLY A 239 -2.12 -16.65 10.53
CA GLY A 239 -1.66 -15.91 9.36
C GLY A 239 -2.70 -14.92 8.83
N TYR A 240 -2.24 -13.77 8.35
CA TYR A 240 -3.08 -12.73 7.72
C TYR A 240 -3.58 -13.11 6.33
N ASN A 241 -3.11 -14.25 5.80
CA ASN A 241 -3.56 -14.83 4.56
C ASN A 241 -4.75 -15.80 4.72
N SER A 242 -5.12 -16.15 5.96
CA SER A 242 -6.14 -17.17 6.24
C SER A 242 -7.57 -16.62 6.22
N ALA A 243 -7.75 -15.33 6.50
CA ALA A 243 -9.03 -14.66 6.57
C ALA A 243 -8.89 -13.18 6.20
N PHE A 244 -10.02 -12.51 5.97
CA PHE A 244 -10.06 -11.06 5.87
C PHE A 244 -9.89 -10.45 7.26
N HIS A 245 -9.04 -9.43 7.34
CA HIS A 245 -8.76 -8.64 8.54
C HIS A 245 -9.07 -7.17 8.28
N ARG A 246 -9.41 -6.42 9.33
CA ARG A 246 -9.60 -4.97 9.28
C ARG A 246 -8.30 -4.27 9.63
N TYR A 247 -7.69 -3.59 8.68
CA TYR A 247 -6.52 -2.74 8.89
C TYR A 247 -7.00 -1.30 9.08
N GLN A 248 -6.68 -0.69 10.22
CA GLN A 248 -7.31 0.54 10.68
C GLN A 248 -6.27 1.60 11.05
N LEU A 249 -6.57 2.85 10.70
CA LEU A 249 -5.83 4.04 11.14
C LEU A 249 -6.81 5.04 11.75
N GLU A 250 -6.54 5.50 12.96
CA GLU A 250 -7.12 6.72 13.50
C GLU A 250 -6.06 7.83 13.46
N TRP A 251 -6.31 8.86 12.67
CA TRP A 251 -5.40 9.97 12.45
C TRP A 251 -6.06 11.28 12.86
N THR A 252 -5.55 11.88 13.93
CA THR A 252 -6.10 13.09 14.55
C THR A 252 -5.04 14.21 14.57
N PRO A 253 -5.41 15.44 14.96
CA PRO A 253 -4.43 16.50 15.24
C PRO A 253 -3.45 16.20 16.38
N ASP A 254 -3.70 15.13 17.15
CA ASP A 254 -2.94 14.80 18.36
C ASP A 254 -2.15 13.49 18.25
N PHE A 255 -2.59 12.53 17.43
CA PHE A 255 -1.94 11.24 17.29
C PHE A 255 -2.25 10.54 15.96
N LEU A 256 -1.41 9.58 15.59
CA LEU A 256 -1.75 8.50 14.64
C LEU A 256 -1.73 7.17 15.37
N ARG A 257 -2.81 6.38 15.28
CA ARG A 257 -2.92 5.05 15.88
C ARG A 257 -3.28 4.01 14.83
N PHE A 258 -2.51 2.95 14.75
CA PHE A 258 -2.77 1.78 13.93
C PHE A 258 -3.47 0.70 14.74
N SER A 259 -4.37 -0.04 14.10
CA SER A 259 -5.04 -1.19 14.70
C SER A 259 -5.28 -2.26 13.65
N ILE A 260 -5.31 -3.52 14.08
CA ILE A 260 -5.76 -4.64 13.25
C ILE A 260 -6.89 -5.34 14.01
N ASP A 261 -8.04 -5.54 13.39
CA ASP A 261 -9.23 -6.14 14.01
C ASP A 261 -9.56 -5.49 15.38
N ASP A 262 -9.61 -4.16 15.42
CA ASP A 262 -9.89 -3.33 16.61
C ASP A 262 -8.88 -3.46 17.77
N VAL A 263 -7.79 -4.18 17.58
CA VAL A 263 -6.70 -4.27 18.56
C VAL A 263 -5.59 -3.33 18.12
N GLU A 264 -5.24 -2.41 19.01
CA GLU A 264 -4.16 -1.46 18.80
C GLU A 264 -2.83 -2.16 18.56
N LEU A 265 -2.17 -1.76 17.48
CA LEU A 265 -0.84 -2.20 17.13
C LEU A 265 0.22 -1.23 17.68
N GLY A 266 -0.01 0.07 17.52
CA GLY A 266 0.86 1.12 18.02
C GLY A 266 0.36 2.50 17.63
N ARG A 267 0.96 3.53 18.24
CA ARG A 267 0.62 4.92 17.97
C ARG A 267 1.81 5.85 18.16
N VAL A 268 1.81 6.98 17.45
CA VAL A 268 2.62 8.16 17.79
C VAL A 268 1.71 9.26 18.31
N THR A 269 2.03 9.80 19.48
CA THR A 269 1.43 11.01 20.06
C THR A 269 2.55 12.03 20.26
N PRO A 270 2.89 12.83 19.24
CA PRO A 270 4.05 13.72 19.34
C PRO A 270 3.79 14.82 20.39
N GLY A 271 4.82 15.13 21.19
CA GLY A 271 4.81 16.25 22.12
C GLY A 271 4.91 17.60 21.40
N ASN A 272 5.21 18.67 22.15
CA ASN A 272 5.31 20.02 21.59
C ASN A 272 6.43 20.16 20.53
N GLY A 273 7.51 19.37 20.61
CA GLY A 273 8.56 19.31 19.59
C GLY A 273 8.18 18.54 18.33
N GLY A 274 6.95 18.04 18.24
CA GLY A 274 6.41 17.38 17.05
C GLY A 274 7.12 16.08 16.67
N PHE A 275 6.94 15.66 15.43
CA PHE A 275 7.69 14.51 14.88
C PHE A 275 9.19 14.76 14.78
N TRP A 276 9.64 16.02 14.78
CA TRP A 276 11.07 16.35 14.73
C TRP A 276 11.80 15.86 15.99
N GLU A 277 11.22 16.15 17.16
CA GLU A 277 11.74 15.63 18.43
C GLU A 277 11.47 14.13 18.58
N HIS A 278 10.30 13.64 18.17
CA HIS A 278 9.97 12.20 18.21
C HIS A 278 11.02 11.35 17.48
N GLY A 279 11.40 11.78 16.26
CA GLY A 279 12.45 11.15 15.46
C GLY A 279 13.87 11.33 16.03
N GLY A 280 14.04 12.13 17.07
CA GLY A 280 15.32 12.41 17.70
C GLY A 280 16.26 13.22 16.82
N PHE A 281 15.74 14.03 15.88
CA PHE A 281 16.55 14.79 14.93
C PHE A 281 17.18 16.05 15.54
N ASN A 282 16.71 16.48 16.72
CA ASN A 282 17.33 17.55 17.51
C ASN A 282 18.82 17.32 17.84
N ARG A 283 19.30 16.07 17.76
CA ARG A 283 20.72 15.74 17.95
C ARG A 283 21.65 16.26 16.84
N PHE A 284 21.09 16.76 15.74
CA PHE A 284 21.84 17.31 14.60
C PHE A 284 21.74 18.84 14.56
N PRO A 285 22.62 19.58 15.27
CA PRO A 285 22.45 21.02 15.47
C PRO A 285 22.56 21.86 14.18
N ASN A 286 23.22 21.34 13.15
CA ASN A 286 23.39 22.02 11.86
C ASN A 286 22.30 21.66 10.85
N LEU A 287 21.35 20.79 11.22
CA LEU A 287 20.29 20.35 10.33
C LEU A 287 19.04 21.19 10.55
N LEU A 288 18.58 21.87 9.50
CA LEU A 288 17.36 22.66 9.56
C LEU A 288 16.13 21.75 9.57
N ASN A 289 15.28 21.92 10.57
CA ASN A 289 13.99 21.25 10.63
C ASN A 289 13.10 21.71 9.45
N PRO A 290 12.72 20.82 8.51
CA PRO A 290 11.83 21.16 7.39
C PRO A 290 10.40 21.46 7.87
N TRP A 291 10.03 21.01 9.06
CA TRP A 291 8.69 21.14 9.65
C TRP A 291 8.54 22.34 10.59
N ARG A 292 9.53 23.24 10.65
CA ARG A 292 9.56 24.37 11.61
C ARG A 292 8.38 25.35 11.51
N TYR A 293 7.64 25.33 10.41
CA TYR A 293 6.42 26.12 10.18
C TYR A 293 5.16 25.26 10.04
N GLY A 294 5.28 23.94 10.21
CA GLY A 294 4.16 23.01 10.28
C GLY A 294 3.59 22.92 11.68
N THR A 295 2.57 22.06 11.83
CA THR A 295 2.03 21.71 13.15
C THR A 295 2.92 20.66 13.83
N LYS A 296 2.62 20.30 15.08
CA LYS A 296 3.28 19.17 15.76
C LYS A 296 3.13 17.83 15.00
N MET A 297 2.13 17.73 14.14
CA MET A 297 1.86 16.54 13.33
C MET A 297 2.62 16.54 12.01
N ALA A 298 3.28 17.63 11.60
CA ALA A 298 4.07 17.65 10.37
C ALA A 298 5.13 16.52 10.38
N PRO A 299 5.25 15.72 9.30
CA PRO A 299 4.67 15.95 7.98
C PRO A 299 3.25 15.42 7.76
N PHE A 300 2.68 14.72 8.74
CA PHE A 300 1.32 14.16 8.74
C PHE A 300 0.25 15.20 9.10
N ASP A 301 0.48 16.45 8.72
CA ASP A 301 -0.49 17.54 8.77
C ASP A 301 -0.89 18.04 7.37
N GLN A 302 -0.56 17.24 6.35
CA GLN A 302 -0.96 17.39 4.96
C GLN A 302 -2.00 16.33 4.57
N LYS A 303 -2.60 16.45 3.38
CA LYS A 303 -3.53 15.45 2.86
C LYS A 303 -2.76 14.31 2.19
N PHE A 304 -3.22 13.08 2.42
CA PHE A 304 -2.64 11.86 1.86
C PHE A 304 -3.67 11.12 1.01
N TYR A 305 -3.23 10.46 -0.06
CA TYR A 305 -4.03 9.57 -0.90
C TYR A 305 -3.69 8.11 -0.62
N ILE A 306 -4.62 7.20 -0.89
CA ILE A 306 -4.49 5.77 -0.58
C ILE A 306 -3.83 5.05 -1.77
N ILE A 307 -2.98 4.07 -1.46
CA ILE A 307 -2.31 3.17 -2.40
C ILE A 307 -2.52 1.72 -1.95
N MET A 308 -2.76 0.84 -2.91
CA MET A 308 -2.75 -0.61 -2.69
C MET A 308 -1.93 -1.29 -3.80
N ASN A 309 -1.07 -2.24 -3.43
CA ASN A 309 -0.29 -2.99 -4.39
C ASN A 309 0.14 -4.36 -3.89
N LEU A 310 0.67 -5.13 -4.86
CA LEU A 310 1.39 -6.36 -4.60
C LEU A 310 2.76 -6.29 -5.28
N ALA A 311 3.81 -6.01 -4.50
CA ALA A 311 5.20 -6.12 -4.95
C ALA A 311 5.69 -7.57 -4.88
N VAL A 312 6.80 -7.86 -5.54
CA VAL A 312 7.48 -9.17 -5.53
C VAL A 312 8.99 -8.98 -5.40
N GLY A 313 9.58 -9.63 -4.40
CA GLY A 313 11.02 -9.55 -4.13
C GLY A 313 11.51 -8.13 -3.86
N GLY A 314 12.73 -7.82 -4.29
CA GLY A 314 13.41 -6.56 -4.01
C GLY A 314 14.75 -6.74 -3.28
N THR A 315 15.56 -5.69 -3.26
CA THR A 315 16.93 -5.72 -2.69
C THR A 315 17.12 -4.79 -1.48
N ASN A 316 16.07 -4.08 -1.08
CA ASN A 316 16.11 -3.12 0.03
C ASN A 316 16.19 -3.75 1.44
N GLY A 317 16.25 -5.09 1.54
CA GLY A 317 16.27 -5.80 2.82
C GLY A 317 14.90 -6.21 3.36
N PHE A 318 13.79 -5.86 2.70
CA PHE A 318 12.46 -6.26 3.15
C PHE A 318 12.33 -7.79 3.27
N PHE A 319 12.95 -8.54 2.35
CA PHE A 319 13.27 -9.94 2.52
C PHE A 319 14.73 -10.06 3.00
N PRO A 320 14.98 -10.33 4.31
CA PRO A 320 16.34 -10.39 4.83
C PRO A 320 17.15 -11.53 4.18
N ASP A 321 18.46 -11.38 4.16
CA ASP A 321 19.36 -12.50 3.84
C ASP A 321 19.44 -13.48 5.02
N GLY A 322 19.81 -14.73 4.77
CA GLY A 322 19.93 -15.75 5.82
C GLY A 322 18.60 -16.22 6.43
N VAL A 323 17.48 -15.98 5.73
CA VAL A 323 16.16 -16.44 6.14
C VAL A 323 16.00 -17.94 5.89
N GLN A 324 15.30 -18.62 6.79
CA GLN A 324 14.93 -20.03 6.64
C GLN A 324 13.55 -20.06 5.98
N ASN A 325 13.46 -20.67 4.80
CA ASN A 325 12.21 -20.91 4.08
C ASN A 325 12.34 -22.27 3.37
N PRO A 326 11.28 -23.09 3.23
CA PRO A 326 11.36 -24.40 2.59
C PRO A 326 12.02 -24.36 1.21
N VAL A 327 11.75 -23.29 0.45
CA VAL A 327 12.51 -22.92 -0.75
C VAL A 327 13.47 -21.80 -0.35
N PRO A 328 14.79 -22.02 -0.38
CA PRO A 328 15.75 -20.97 -0.04
C PRO A 328 15.56 -19.71 -0.88
N LYS A 329 15.84 -18.54 -0.30
CA LYS A 329 15.84 -17.26 -1.02
C LYS A 329 16.81 -17.34 -2.20
N PRO A 330 16.35 -17.18 -3.46
CA PRO A 330 17.21 -17.42 -4.62
C PRO A 330 18.19 -16.28 -4.92
N TRP A 331 18.01 -15.10 -4.30
CA TRP A 331 18.92 -13.95 -4.42
C TRP A 331 19.46 -13.52 -3.05
N TRP A 332 20.55 -12.78 -3.05
CA TRP A 332 21.02 -12.03 -1.88
C TRP A 332 20.86 -10.53 -2.13
N ASN A 333 20.69 -9.71 -1.10
CA ASN A 333 20.25 -8.32 -1.26
C ASN A 333 21.26 -7.40 -1.96
N GLY A 334 22.56 -7.71 -1.96
CA GLY A 334 23.53 -6.93 -2.75
C GLY A 334 23.85 -7.52 -4.13
N SER A 335 23.12 -8.54 -4.60
CA SER A 335 23.37 -9.11 -5.92
C SER A 335 23.11 -8.06 -7.00
N PRO A 336 24.07 -7.78 -7.90
CA PRO A 336 23.81 -6.93 -9.05
C PRO A 336 22.83 -7.58 -10.03
N ALA A 337 22.68 -8.91 -9.96
CA ALA A 337 21.81 -9.72 -10.81
C ALA A 337 20.60 -10.28 -10.03
N ALA A 338 20.19 -9.66 -8.92
CA ALA A 338 19.15 -10.19 -8.02
C ALA A 338 17.86 -10.62 -8.74
N THR A 339 17.40 -9.83 -9.72
CA THR A 339 16.22 -10.16 -10.53
C THR A 339 16.42 -11.43 -11.37
N THR A 340 17.62 -11.62 -11.93
CA THR A 340 18.01 -12.82 -12.69
C THR A 340 18.13 -14.02 -11.76
N ASP A 341 18.75 -13.85 -10.59
CA ASP A 341 18.86 -14.88 -9.56
C ASP A 341 17.47 -15.35 -9.11
N PHE A 342 16.57 -14.41 -8.84
CA PHE A 342 15.15 -14.67 -8.56
C PHE A 342 14.48 -15.48 -9.67
N TRP A 343 14.63 -15.05 -10.93
CA TRP A 343 14.05 -15.75 -12.08
C TRP A 343 14.60 -17.18 -12.23
N ASN A 344 15.90 -17.38 -12.04
CA ASN A 344 16.52 -18.71 -12.10
C ASN A 344 16.00 -19.64 -10.99
N GLY A 345 15.59 -19.09 -9.84
CA GLY A 345 14.97 -19.83 -8.74
C GLY A 345 13.50 -20.21 -8.93
N GLN A 346 12.86 -19.85 -10.06
CA GLN A 346 11.41 -19.96 -10.23
C GLN A 346 10.83 -21.35 -10.03
N ALA A 347 11.56 -22.40 -10.37
CA ALA A 347 11.10 -23.77 -10.18
C ALA A 347 10.79 -24.09 -8.71
N GLY A 348 11.46 -23.41 -7.77
CA GLY A 348 11.19 -23.55 -6.33
C GLY A 348 10.01 -22.70 -5.87
N TRP A 349 10.03 -21.39 -6.15
CA TRP A 349 9.06 -20.46 -5.55
C TRP A 349 7.73 -20.37 -6.31
N LEU A 350 7.71 -20.52 -7.64
CA LEU A 350 6.50 -20.32 -8.44
C LEU A 350 5.37 -21.29 -8.08
N PRO A 351 5.63 -22.60 -7.82
CA PRO A 351 4.59 -23.52 -7.38
C PRO A 351 3.88 -23.06 -6.10
N THR A 352 4.53 -22.30 -5.23
CA THR A 352 3.95 -21.82 -3.97
C THR A 352 2.86 -20.76 -4.16
N TRP A 353 2.76 -20.16 -5.34
CA TRP A 353 1.76 -19.15 -5.68
C TRP A 353 0.42 -19.77 -6.09
N ASN A 354 0.37 -21.08 -6.33
CA ASN A 354 -0.86 -21.80 -6.67
C ASN A 354 -1.64 -21.17 -7.84
N LEU A 355 -0.96 -20.58 -8.85
CA LEU A 355 -1.64 -19.80 -9.91
C LEU A 355 -2.66 -20.58 -10.74
N ASN A 356 -2.53 -21.92 -10.79
CA ASN A 356 -3.43 -22.82 -11.51
C ASN A 356 -4.57 -23.37 -10.62
N SER A 357 -4.62 -22.99 -9.35
CA SER A 357 -5.65 -23.40 -8.40
C SER A 357 -6.45 -22.17 -7.97
N ASN A 358 -7.78 -22.29 -7.94
CA ASN A 358 -8.69 -21.20 -7.55
C ASN A 358 -8.31 -19.86 -8.23
N ASP A 359 -7.98 -19.91 -9.53
CA ASP A 359 -7.52 -18.77 -10.35
C ASP A 359 -6.38 -17.92 -9.72
N GLY A 360 -5.50 -18.54 -8.94
CA GLY A 360 -4.38 -17.86 -8.29
C GLY A 360 -4.78 -16.87 -7.20
N GLN A 361 -5.99 -17.01 -6.65
CA GLN A 361 -6.48 -16.14 -5.59
C GLN A 361 -5.61 -16.19 -4.33
N ASP A 362 -4.99 -17.34 -4.03
CA ASP A 362 -4.06 -17.48 -2.90
C ASP A 362 -2.90 -16.49 -2.98
N ALA A 363 -2.35 -16.26 -4.17
CA ALA A 363 -1.25 -15.33 -4.40
C ALA A 363 -1.73 -13.88 -4.62
N SER A 364 -3.03 -13.61 -4.50
CA SER A 364 -3.61 -12.29 -4.76
C SER A 364 -3.85 -11.53 -3.45
N LEU A 365 -3.53 -10.24 -3.41
CA LEU A 365 -4.09 -9.36 -2.39
C LEU A 365 -5.57 -9.19 -2.69
N GLN A 366 -6.42 -9.48 -1.70
CA GLN A 366 -7.88 -9.44 -1.82
C GLN A 366 -8.40 -8.34 -0.92
N VAL A 367 -9.08 -7.34 -1.49
CA VAL A 367 -9.63 -6.19 -0.76
C VAL A 367 -11.14 -6.20 -0.90
N ASP A 368 -11.82 -6.29 0.24
CA ASP A 368 -13.28 -6.32 0.35
C ASP A 368 -13.87 -4.91 0.36
N TYR A 369 -13.27 -4.00 1.12
CA TYR A 369 -13.65 -2.59 1.04
C TYR A 369 -12.54 -1.65 1.51
N VAL A 370 -12.67 -0.40 1.10
CA VAL A 370 -11.95 0.75 1.65
C VAL A 370 -12.98 1.76 2.16
N ARG A 371 -12.86 2.21 3.40
CA ARG A 371 -13.75 3.21 3.99
C ARG A 371 -12.97 4.27 4.76
N VAL A 372 -13.39 5.52 4.62
CA VAL A 372 -12.82 6.66 5.34
C VAL A 372 -13.94 7.47 5.97
N TRP A 373 -13.82 7.73 7.28
CA TRP A 373 -14.74 8.58 8.02
C TRP A 373 -14.07 9.86 8.49
N ALA A 374 -14.80 10.96 8.43
CA ALA A 374 -14.39 12.23 9.01
C ALA A 374 -14.42 12.17 10.55
N LEU A 375 -13.54 12.94 11.20
CA LEU A 375 -13.53 13.09 12.66
C LEU A 375 -14.65 14.01 13.15
#